data_AF-A0AAW0HBU4-F1
#
_entry.id   AF-A0AAW0HBU4-F1
#
_cell.length_a   1.000
_cell.length_b   1.000
_cell.length_c   1.000
_cell.angle_alpha   90.00
_cell.angle_beta   90.00
_cell.angle_gamma   90.00
#
_symmetry.space_group_name_H-M   'P 1'
#
loop_
_entity.id
_entity.type
_entity.pdbx_description
1 polymer ?
#
loop_
_entity_poly.entity_id
_entity_poly.type
_entity_poly.pdbx_seq_one_letter_code
_entity_poly.pdbx_strand_id
1 'polypeptide(L)'
;SNGALGLARLLLWADVPPSGCFGRLRPGCRSDGGFDRCAAATVPSGGTRALGVRAGRDPGLQEDLIKYLDPEYIDRIAMPDASKLQFILAEEQFILSQVALLEQVDALMPMLDSASIKAVPEHAARLQRLAQIHIQQQDQCVDITEESKALLEEYNKTTMLLSKQFVQWDELLCQLEAAKQVKPAEE
;
A
#
# COMPACT_ATOMS: atom_id res chain seq x y z
N SER A 1 14.66 -36.95 -8.25
CA SER A 1 14.23 -36.11 -9.39
C SER A 1 13.09 -35.22 -8.92
N ASN A 2 13.36 -34.01 -8.44
CA ASN A 2 12.34 -33.02 -8.01
C ASN A 2 12.91 -31.57 -7.92
N GLY A 3 13.98 -31.25 -8.65
CA GLY A 3 14.66 -29.95 -8.57
C GLY A 3 14.42 -29.01 -9.77
N ALA A 4 13.78 -29.49 -10.84
CA ALA A 4 13.75 -28.78 -12.12
C ALA A 4 12.47 -27.97 -12.39
N LEU A 5 11.44 -28.06 -11.54
CA LEU A 5 10.14 -27.43 -11.78
C LEU A 5 9.97 -26.04 -11.14
N GLY A 6 10.96 -25.55 -10.39
CA GLY A 6 10.88 -24.26 -9.67
C GLY A 6 11.26 -23.03 -10.50
N LEU A 7 12.06 -23.18 -11.57
CA LEU A 7 12.64 -22.05 -12.30
C LEU A 7 11.75 -21.51 -13.43
N ALA A 8 10.79 -22.30 -13.92
CA ALA A 8 9.94 -21.90 -15.05
C ALA A 8 8.84 -20.89 -14.68
N ARG A 9 8.60 -20.62 -13.38
CA ARG A 9 7.48 -19.77 -12.93
C ARG A 9 7.88 -18.31 -12.59
N LEU A 10 9.18 -18.00 -12.60
CA LEU A 10 9.71 -16.67 -12.26
C LEU A 10 9.91 -15.75 -13.48
N LEU A 11 9.84 -16.28 -14.70
CA LEU A 11 10.05 -15.49 -15.93
C LEU A 11 8.78 -14.79 -16.46
N LEU A 12 7.61 -15.00 -15.84
CA LEU A 12 6.34 -14.42 -16.32
C LEU A 12 5.96 -13.08 -15.63
N TRP A 13 6.81 -12.54 -14.76
CA TRP A 13 6.56 -11.27 -14.04
C TRP A 13 7.42 -10.09 -14.54
N ALA A 14 8.16 -10.27 -15.64
CA ALA A 14 9.13 -9.28 -16.11
C ALA A 14 8.60 -8.25 -17.13
N ASP A 15 7.29 -8.22 -17.43
CA ASP A 15 6.75 -7.36 -18.50
C ASP A 15 5.53 -6.52 -18.05
N VAL A 16 5.75 -5.66 -17.05
CA VAL A 16 4.81 -4.59 -16.70
C VAL A 16 5.57 -3.25 -16.69
N PRO A 17 5.25 -2.30 -17.60
CA PRO A 17 5.97 -1.03 -17.68
C PRO A 17 5.54 -0.07 -16.54
N PRO A 18 6.45 0.77 -16.01
CA PRO A 18 6.09 1.78 -15.03
C PRO A 18 5.72 3.07 -15.77
N SER A 19 4.43 3.37 -15.85
CA SER A 19 3.95 4.70 -16.26
C SER A 19 3.09 5.30 -15.16
N GLY A 20 3.52 6.46 -14.62
CA GLY A 20 2.62 7.35 -13.91
C GLY A 20 3.19 7.98 -12.65
N CYS A 21 3.83 9.14 -12.83
CA CYS A 21 4.10 10.20 -11.88
C CYS A 21 3.12 10.30 -10.70
N PHE A 22 3.61 10.46 -9.46
CA PHE A 22 3.02 11.41 -8.51
C PHE A 22 4.05 11.98 -7.53
N GLY A 23 4.37 13.26 -7.73
CA GLY A 23 4.52 14.26 -6.68
C GLY A 23 5.62 14.10 -5.63
N ARG A 24 6.79 14.71 -5.91
CA ARG A 24 7.67 15.25 -4.86
C ARG A 24 6.93 16.30 -4.04
N LEU A 25 6.95 16.18 -2.71
CA LEU A 25 6.92 17.31 -1.79
C LEU A 25 7.84 17.00 -0.60
N ARG A 26 8.78 17.91 -0.35
CA ARG A 26 9.73 17.96 0.76
C ARG A 26 9.71 19.42 1.27
N PRO A 27 10.31 19.76 2.42
CA PRO A 27 9.78 19.60 3.78
C PRO A 27 9.75 20.94 4.57
N GLY A 28 9.12 20.93 5.75
CA GLY A 28 9.55 21.75 6.89
C GLY A 28 8.58 22.85 7.35
N CYS A 29 8.16 22.78 8.61
CA CYS A 29 8.26 23.86 9.60
C CYS A 29 7.87 23.34 11.00
N ARG A 30 8.78 23.57 11.96
CA ARG A 30 8.61 23.43 13.41
C ARG A 30 7.76 24.58 13.97
N SER A 31 7.00 24.29 15.01
CA SER A 31 6.64 25.15 16.16
C SER A 31 5.83 24.24 17.10
N ASP A 32 6.35 23.69 18.19
CA ASP A 32 6.77 24.30 19.48
C ASP A 32 5.82 25.38 20.03
N GLY A 33 5.27 25.08 21.22
CA GLY A 33 4.52 25.98 22.11
C GLY A 33 3.03 25.64 22.18
N GLY A 34 2.39 25.41 23.32
CA GLY A 34 2.76 25.58 24.71
C GLY A 34 1.46 25.59 25.50
N PHE A 35 1.27 24.58 26.35
CA PHE A 35 0.21 24.50 27.35
C PHE A 35 0.70 25.31 28.56
N ASP A 36 0.03 26.41 28.94
CA ASP A 36 -0.17 26.81 30.35
C ASP A 36 -0.67 28.25 30.55
N ARG A 37 -1.46 28.37 31.62
CA ARG A 37 -1.76 29.55 32.46
C ARG A 37 -2.86 30.53 32.02
N CYS A 38 -4.04 30.24 32.58
CA CYS A 38 -4.98 31.24 33.06
C CYS A 38 -4.27 32.22 34.02
N ALA A 39 -4.12 33.47 33.60
CA ALA A 39 -3.74 34.58 34.45
C ALA A 39 -5.00 35.38 34.83
N ALA A 40 -5.21 35.52 36.13
CA ALA A 40 -6.18 36.40 36.72
C ALA A 40 -5.88 37.86 36.35
N ALA A 41 -6.90 38.60 35.89
CA ALA A 41 -6.87 40.04 35.75
C ALA A 41 -8.13 40.64 36.39
N THR A 42 -7.93 41.06 37.64
CA THR A 42 -8.38 42.30 38.28
C THR A 42 -9.57 43.06 37.69
N VAL A 43 -10.57 43.23 38.57
CA VAL A 43 -11.69 44.18 38.51
C VAL A 43 -11.23 45.61 38.22
N PRO A 44 -12.02 46.39 37.46
CA PRO A 44 -12.35 47.73 37.93
C PRO A 44 -13.85 47.97 38.04
N SER A 45 -14.14 48.77 39.06
CA SER A 45 -15.43 49.21 39.56
C SER A 45 -16.16 50.15 38.61
N GLY A 46 -17.49 50.12 38.69
CA GLY A 46 -18.34 51.31 38.52
C GLY A 46 -18.97 51.50 37.15
N GLY A 47 -20.28 51.31 37.07
CA GLY A 47 -21.05 51.66 35.87
C GLY A 47 -22.49 51.21 35.91
N THR A 48 -23.28 51.78 36.83
CA THR A 48 -24.74 51.67 36.91
C THR A 48 -25.38 51.92 35.54
N ARG A 49 -26.13 50.97 34.99
CA ARG A 49 -27.25 51.29 34.07
C ARG A 49 -28.23 50.13 33.91
N ALA A 50 -29.42 50.41 34.44
CA ALA A 50 -30.74 50.06 33.92
C ALA A 50 -31.04 48.58 33.64
N LEU A 51 -31.87 48.03 34.54
CA LEU A 51 -32.82 46.97 34.27
C LEU A 51 -33.49 47.16 32.90
N GLY A 52 -33.25 46.23 32.00
CA GLY A 52 -34.02 46.06 30.78
C GLY A 52 -34.24 44.57 30.60
N VAL A 53 -35.41 44.08 31.04
CA VAL A 53 -35.94 42.78 30.66
C VAL A 53 -36.08 42.79 29.14
N ARG A 54 -35.04 42.36 28.41
CA ARG A 54 -35.20 41.96 27.01
C ARG A 54 -36.00 40.66 27.04
N ALA A 55 -37.31 40.81 26.98
CA ALA A 55 -38.13 39.82 26.32
C ALA A 55 -37.61 39.73 24.88
N GLY A 56 -36.67 38.82 24.65
CA GLY A 56 -36.28 38.40 23.31
C GLY A 56 -37.50 37.78 22.67
N ARG A 57 -38.29 38.60 21.98
CA ARG A 57 -39.24 38.12 20.98
C ARG A 57 -38.37 37.87 19.75
N ASP A 58 -37.94 36.64 19.56
CA ASP A 58 -37.17 36.23 18.39
C ASP A 58 -37.94 36.66 17.13
N PRO A 59 -37.41 37.58 16.30
CA PRO A 59 -38.14 38.09 15.13
C PRO A 59 -38.45 37.00 14.10
N GLY A 60 -37.62 35.94 14.05
CA GLY A 60 -37.81 34.82 13.12
C GLY A 60 -39.05 33.98 13.41
N LEU A 61 -39.48 33.87 14.67
CA LEU A 61 -40.69 33.13 15.03
C LEU A 61 -41.95 33.82 14.50
N GLN A 62 -41.94 35.15 14.39
CA GLN A 62 -43.09 35.89 13.88
C GLN A 62 -43.19 35.78 12.35
N GLU A 63 -42.07 35.80 11.64
CA GLU A 63 -42.00 35.62 10.18
C GLU A 63 -42.33 34.18 9.77
N ASP A 64 -41.81 33.18 10.48
CA ASP A 64 -42.16 31.77 10.28
C ASP A 64 -43.64 31.53 10.59
N LEU A 65 -44.17 32.09 11.68
CA LEU A 65 -45.59 31.98 12.03
C LEU A 65 -46.49 32.64 10.99
N ILE A 66 -46.12 33.81 10.46
CA ILE A 66 -46.86 34.48 9.38
C ILE A 66 -46.84 33.62 8.10
N LYS A 67 -45.72 32.94 7.80
CA LYS A 67 -45.61 32.00 6.67
C LYS A 67 -46.48 30.76 6.86
N TYR A 68 -46.55 30.18 8.07
CA TYR A 68 -47.42 29.03 8.37
C TYR A 68 -48.92 29.39 8.40
N LEU A 69 -49.25 30.68 8.58
CA LEU A 69 -50.63 31.20 8.58
C LEU A 69 -51.12 31.67 7.20
N ASP A 70 -50.24 31.73 6.20
CA ASP A 70 -50.61 32.10 4.82
C ASP A 70 -51.50 30.99 4.22
N PRO A 71 -52.76 31.29 3.82
CA PRO A 71 -53.66 30.31 3.23
C PRO A 71 -53.07 29.65 1.99
N GLU A 72 -52.31 30.39 1.18
CA GLU A 72 -51.63 29.80 0.01
C GLU A 72 -50.53 28.82 0.41
N TYR A 73 -49.87 29.03 1.55
CA TYR A 73 -48.88 28.09 2.07
C TYR A 73 -49.56 26.86 2.69
N ILE A 74 -50.63 27.09 3.47
CA ILE A 74 -51.46 26.02 4.05
C ILE A 74 -52.02 25.14 2.94
N ASP A 75 -52.59 25.68 1.87
CA ASP A 75 -53.15 24.90 0.76
C ASP A 75 -52.08 24.12 -0.03
N ARG A 76 -50.83 24.60 -0.07
CA ARG A 76 -49.70 23.89 -0.70
C ARG A 76 -49.18 22.72 0.14
N ILE A 77 -49.28 22.79 1.47
CA ILE A 77 -48.84 21.72 2.38
C ILE A 77 -50.00 20.81 2.82
N ALA A 78 -51.23 21.31 2.80
CA ALA A 78 -52.43 20.61 3.21
C ALA A 78 -52.90 19.71 2.07
N MET A 79 -52.31 18.51 2.02
CA MET A 79 -52.87 17.45 1.21
C MET A 79 -54.13 16.89 1.89
N PRO A 80 -55.28 16.77 1.17
CA PRO A 80 -56.44 16.08 1.68
C PRO A 80 -56.11 14.63 2.04
N ASP A 81 -56.70 14.10 3.13
CA ASP A 81 -56.36 12.76 3.63
C ASP A 81 -56.66 11.64 2.63
N ALA A 82 -57.72 11.80 1.82
CA ALA A 82 -58.03 10.89 0.72
C ALA A 82 -56.91 10.87 -0.35
N SER A 83 -56.30 12.02 -0.64
CA SER A 83 -55.20 12.15 -1.61
C SER A 83 -53.89 11.56 -1.08
N LYS A 84 -53.62 11.69 0.24
CA LYS A 84 -52.47 11.06 0.89
C LYS A 84 -52.52 9.53 0.74
N LEU A 85 -53.69 8.94 0.93
CA LEU A 85 -53.87 7.49 0.80
C LEU A 85 -53.64 7.01 -0.63
N GLN A 86 -54.17 7.72 -1.63
CA GLN A 86 -53.94 7.38 -3.04
C GLN A 86 -52.46 7.52 -3.43
N PHE A 87 -51.78 8.54 -2.91
CA PHE A 87 -50.34 8.73 -3.12
C PHE A 87 -49.53 7.57 -2.53
N ILE A 88 -49.81 7.17 -1.29
CA ILE A 88 -49.11 6.04 -0.63
C ILE A 88 -49.33 4.74 -1.41
N LEU A 89 -50.56 4.46 -1.88
CA LEU A 89 -50.85 3.26 -2.65
C LEU A 89 -50.21 3.29 -4.04
N ALA A 90 -50.19 4.45 -4.71
CA ALA A 90 -49.52 4.61 -6.00
C ALA A 90 -48.00 4.43 -5.88
N GLU A 91 -47.41 4.87 -4.77
CA GLU A 91 -45.97 4.75 -4.50
C GLU A 91 -45.58 3.52 -3.66
N GLU A 92 -46.52 2.64 -3.30
CA GLU A 92 -46.28 1.50 -2.40
C GLU A 92 -45.10 0.64 -2.90
N GLN A 93 -45.11 0.30 -4.18
CA GLN A 93 -44.05 -0.50 -4.80
C GLN A 93 -42.70 0.24 -4.79
N PHE A 94 -42.71 1.56 -4.97
CA PHE A 94 -41.50 2.37 -4.88
C PHE A 94 -40.94 2.35 -3.46
N ILE A 95 -41.77 2.60 -2.44
CA ILE A 95 -41.37 2.57 -1.04
C ILE A 95 -40.83 1.19 -0.65
N LEU A 96 -41.53 0.11 -1.01
CA LEU A 96 -41.10 -1.25 -0.73
C LEU A 96 -39.76 -1.59 -1.41
N SER A 97 -39.58 -1.17 -2.66
CA SER A 97 -38.31 -1.37 -3.37
C SER A 97 -37.14 -0.63 -2.71
N GLN A 98 -37.38 0.58 -2.19
CA GLN A 98 -36.38 1.38 -1.50
C GLN A 98 -36.02 0.78 -0.14
N VAL A 99 -37.00 0.26 0.60
CA VAL A 99 -36.75 -0.46 1.86
C VAL A 99 -35.93 -1.72 1.60
N ALA A 100 -36.27 -2.52 0.59
CA ALA A 100 -35.53 -3.74 0.24
C ALA A 100 -34.07 -3.43 -0.18
N LEU A 101 -33.82 -2.32 -0.86
CA LEU A 101 -32.47 -1.87 -1.19
C LEU A 101 -31.73 -1.37 0.06
N LEU A 102 -32.41 -0.64 0.94
CA LEU A 102 -31.82 -0.13 2.17
C LEU A 102 -31.42 -1.27 3.11
N GLU A 103 -32.23 -2.32 3.21
CA GLU A 103 -31.90 -3.53 3.96
C GLU A 103 -30.66 -4.24 3.41
N GLN A 104 -30.49 -4.28 2.08
CA GLN A 104 -29.28 -4.82 1.46
C GLN A 104 -28.04 -3.99 1.79
N VAL A 105 -28.17 -2.66 1.76
CA VAL A 105 -27.08 -1.75 2.14
C VAL A 105 -26.73 -1.92 3.62
N ASP A 106 -27.72 -2.04 4.49
CA ASP A 106 -27.52 -2.27 5.93
C ASP A 106 -26.81 -3.61 6.19
N ALA A 107 -27.20 -4.67 5.48
CA ALA A 107 -26.54 -5.98 5.56
C ALA A 107 -25.07 -5.95 5.09
N LEU A 108 -24.72 -5.08 4.14
CA LEU A 108 -23.36 -4.95 3.59
C LEU A 108 -22.48 -3.97 4.38
N MET A 109 -23.08 -3.04 5.15
CA MET A 109 -22.38 -2.10 6.01
C MET A 109 -21.33 -2.75 6.93
N PRO A 110 -21.60 -3.86 7.65
CA PRO A 110 -20.60 -4.50 8.51
C PRO A 110 -19.43 -5.13 7.76
N MET A 111 -19.53 -5.37 6.45
CA MET A 111 -18.40 -5.89 5.66
C MET A 111 -17.29 -4.83 5.48
N LEU A 112 -17.65 -3.54 5.44
CA LEU A 112 -16.70 -2.43 5.33
C LEU A 112 -15.84 -2.29 6.60
N ASP A 113 -16.41 -2.66 7.75
CA ASP A 113 -15.74 -2.61 9.05
C ASP A 113 -14.92 -3.86 9.38
N SER A 114 -14.85 -4.82 8.46
CA SER A 114 -14.16 -6.09 8.67
C SER A 114 -12.68 -5.89 9.01
N ALA A 115 -12.20 -6.71 9.94
CA ALA A 115 -10.81 -6.68 10.41
C ALA A 115 -9.79 -6.88 9.27
N SER A 116 -10.16 -7.63 8.22
CA SER A 116 -9.31 -7.86 7.04
C SER A 116 -9.06 -6.58 6.24
N ILE A 117 -10.08 -5.72 6.06
CA ILE A 117 -9.92 -4.45 5.33
C ILE A 117 -9.07 -3.48 6.16
N LYS A 118 -9.26 -3.48 7.49
CA LYS A 118 -8.45 -2.66 8.42
C LYS A 118 -6.99 -3.12 8.51
N ALA A 119 -6.71 -4.41 8.32
CA ALA A 119 -5.36 -4.98 8.34
C ALA A 119 -4.59 -4.83 7.02
N VAL A 120 -5.23 -4.37 5.93
CA VAL A 120 -4.57 -4.20 4.61
C VAL A 120 -3.30 -3.33 4.68
N PRO A 121 -3.27 -2.17 5.37
CA PRO A 121 -2.06 -1.34 5.44
C PRO A 121 -0.88 -2.05 6.12
N GLU A 122 -1.16 -2.84 7.16
CA GLU A 122 -0.13 -3.63 7.86
C GLU A 122 0.44 -4.72 6.95
N HIS A 123 -0.44 -5.46 6.25
CA HIS A 123 -0.04 -6.46 5.27
C HIS A 123 0.73 -5.85 4.10
N ALA A 124 0.33 -4.68 3.61
CA ALA A 124 1.03 -3.95 2.56
C ALA A 124 2.45 -3.55 3.00
N ALA A 125 2.62 -3.03 4.21
CA ALA A 125 3.94 -2.69 4.75
C ALA A 125 4.84 -3.93 4.91
N ARG A 126 4.27 -5.05 5.38
CA ARG A 126 4.99 -6.33 5.49
C ARG A 126 5.40 -6.88 4.13
N LEU A 127 4.52 -6.79 3.14
CA LEU A 127 4.77 -7.22 1.77
C LEU A 127 5.85 -6.34 1.11
N GLN A 128 5.80 -5.02 1.30
CA GLN A 128 6.82 -4.10 0.81
C GLN A 128 8.20 -4.44 1.38
N ARG A 129 8.30 -4.69 2.69
CA ARG A 129 9.54 -5.13 3.33
C ARG A 129 10.03 -6.46 2.75
N LEU A 130 9.12 -7.42 2.55
CA LEU A 130 9.47 -8.72 1.97
C LEU A 130 9.96 -8.58 0.53
N ALA A 131 9.32 -7.75 -0.28
CA ALA A 131 9.75 -7.47 -1.65
C ALA A 131 11.17 -6.89 -1.69
N GLN A 132 11.49 -5.97 -0.79
CA GLN A 132 12.84 -5.43 -0.69
C GLN A 132 13.89 -6.49 -0.31
N ILE A 133 13.57 -7.37 0.65
CA ILE A 133 14.44 -8.49 1.00
C ILE A 133 14.62 -9.43 -0.19
N HIS A 134 13.54 -9.69 -0.94
CA HIS A 134 13.60 -10.59 -2.08
C HIS A 134 14.50 -10.06 -3.20
N ILE A 135 14.43 -8.76 -3.52
CA ILE A 135 15.34 -8.11 -4.46
C ILE A 135 16.80 -8.29 -4.00
N GLN A 136 17.07 -7.99 -2.73
CA GLN A 136 18.42 -8.15 -2.18
C GLN A 136 18.93 -9.61 -2.26
N GLN A 137 18.07 -10.58 -1.95
CA GLN A 137 18.42 -11.99 -2.04
C GLN A 137 18.63 -12.44 -3.49
N GLN A 138 17.89 -11.88 -4.43
CA GLN A 138 18.04 -12.17 -5.85
C GLN A 138 19.40 -11.67 -6.35
N ASP A 139 19.76 -10.43 -6.03
CA ASP A 139 21.07 -9.85 -6.39
C ASP A 139 22.21 -10.69 -5.77
N GLN A 140 22.13 -11.00 -4.48
CA GLN A 140 23.12 -11.86 -3.80
C GLN A 140 23.23 -13.25 -4.43
N CYS A 141 22.11 -13.84 -4.86
CA CYS A 141 22.11 -15.15 -5.49
C CYS A 141 22.83 -15.12 -6.84
N VAL A 142 22.62 -14.06 -7.63
CA VAL A 142 23.33 -13.85 -8.89
C VAL A 142 24.83 -13.68 -8.63
N ASP A 143 25.21 -12.79 -7.72
CA ASP A 143 26.62 -12.50 -7.39
C ASP A 143 27.36 -13.78 -6.96
N ILE A 144 26.81 -14.52 -5.99
CA ILE A 144 27.42 -15.77 -5.49
C ILE A 144 27.52 -16.82 -6.61
N THR A 145 26.52 -16.90 -7.47
CA THR A 145 26.52 -17.85 -8.59
C THR A 145 27.59 -17.50 -9.62
N GLU A 146 27.76 -16.21 -9.92
CA GLU A 146 28.79 -15.74 -10.84
C GLU A 146 30.19 -15.93 -10.26
N GLU A 147 30.42 -15.59 -8.99
CA GLU A 147 31.68 -15.85 -8.29
C GLU A 147 32.02 -17.34 -8.29
N SER A 148 31.05 -18.20 -7.98
CA SER A 148 31.25 -19.66 -7.98
C SER A 148 31.61 -20.18 -9.37
N LYS A 149 30.96 -19.68 -10.43
CA LYS A 149 31.31 -20.03 -11.82
C LYS A 149 32.72 -19.57 -12.18
N ALA A 150 33.09 -18.34 -11.82
CA ALA A 150 34.43 -17.81 -12.09
C ALA A 150 35.52 -18.66 -11.42
N LEU A 151 35.32 -19.03 -10.16
CA LEU A 151 36.23 -19.90 -9.41
C LEU A 151 36.34 -21.30 -10.06
N LEU A 152 35.21 -21.87 -10.50
CA LEU A 152 35.21 -23.16 -11.21
C LEU A 152 35.95 -23.08 -12.55
N GLU A 153 35.81 -21.98 -13.29
CA GLU A 153 36.53 -21.76 -14.54
C GLU A 153 38.05 -21.65 -14.30
N GLU A 154 38.47 -20.94 -13.26
CA GLU A 154 39.88 -20.81 -12.89
C GLU A 154 40.47 -22.15 -12.43
N TYR A 155 39.72 -22.91 -11.63
CA TYR A 155 40.10 -24.27 -11.23
C TYR A 155 40.26 -25.19 -12.45
N ASN A 156 39.34 -25.10 -13.42
CA ASN A 156 39.41 -25.90 -14.64
C ASN A 156 40.67 -25.52 -15.47
N LYS A 157 40.92 -24.22 -15.66
CA LYS A 157 42.11 -23.71 -16.35
C LYS A 157 43.41 -24.21 -15.71
N THR A 158 43.53 -24.08 -14.38
CA THR A 158 44.73 -24.52 -13.65
C THR A 158 44.92 -26.03 -13.74
N THR A 159 43.85 -26.82 -13.58
CA THR A 159 43.89 -28.28 -13.75
C THR A 159 44.35 -28.67 -15.15
N MET A 160 43.82 -28.03 -16.20
CA MET A 160 44.23 -28.29 -17.57
C MET A 160 45.71 -27.96 -17.82
N LEU A 161 46.21 -26.85 -17.29
CA LEU A 161 47.62 -26.48 -17.43
C LEU A 161 48.53 -27.46 -16.70
N LEU A 162 48.17 -27.88 -15.50
CA LEU A 162 48.90 -28.91 -14.76
C LEU A 162 48.93 -30.24 -15.52
N SER A 163 47.79 -30.69 -16.07
CA SER A 163 47.76 -31.90 -16.90
C SER A 163 48.69 -31.80 -18.12
N LYS A 164 48.73 -30.65 -18.81
CA LYS A 164 49.64 -30.42 -19.93
C LYS A 164 51.11 -30.46 -19.50
N GLN A 165 51.43 -29.86 -18.35
CA GLN A 165 52.79 -29.88 -17.81
C GLN A 165 53.24 -31.31 -17.48
N PHE A 166 52.37 -32.13 -16.89
CA PHE A 166 52.70 -33.53 -16.61
C PHE A 166 52.99 -34.32 -17.88
N VAL A 167 52.20 -34.15 -18.94
CA VAL A 167 52.46 -34.82 -20.23
C VAL A 167 53.78 -34.35 -20.85
N GLN A 168 54.08 -33.06 -20.81
CA GLN A 168 55.34 -32.53 -21.33
C GLN A 168 56.56 -33.06 -20.57
N TRP A 169 56.47 -33.17 -19.26
CA TRP A 169 57.54 -33.75 -18.45
C TRP A 169 57.69 -35.25 -18.70
N ASP A 170 56.60 -35.98 -18.86
CA ASP A 170 56.62 -37.40 -19.21
C ASP A 170 57.30 -37.64 -20.56
N GLU A 171 56.95 -36.84 -21.58
CA GLU A 171 57.58 -36.92 -22.90
C GLU A 171 59.07 -36.59 -22.84
N LEU A 172 59.47 -35.55 -22.09
CA LEU A 172 60.87 -35.20 -21.90
C LEU A 172 61.64 -36.32 -21.19
N LEU A 173 61.06 -36.93 -20.16
CA LEU A 173 61.67 -38.06 -19.45
C LEU A 173 61.84 -39.26 -20.39
N CYS A 174 60.83 -39.61 -21.18
CA CYS A 174 60.93 -40.68 -22.18
C CYS A 174 62.05 -40.41 -23.20
N GLN A 175 62.20 -39.18 -23.68
CA GLN A 175 63.28 -38.81 -24.61
C GLN A 175 64.68 -38.98 -23.99
N LEU A 176 64.84 -38.56 -22.73
CA LEU A 176 66.11 -38.72 -22.00
C LEU A 176 66.43 -40.19 -21.73
N GLU A 177 65.44 -41.00 -21.38
CA GLU A 177 65.59 -42.44 -21.19
C GLU A 177 65.97 -43.15 -22.50
N ALA A 178 65.33 -42.80 -23.62
CA ALA A 178 65.66 -43.34 -24.93
C ALA A 178 67.08 -42.97 -25.36
N ALA A 179 67.49 -41.71 -25.20
CA ALA A 179 68.85 -41.25 -25.51
C ALA A 179 69.91 -42.00 -24.67
N LYS A 180 69.57 -42.37 -23.44
CA LYS A 180 70.44 -43.16 -22.56
C LYS A 180 70.56 -44.63 -23.00
N GLN A 181 69.49 -45.21 -23.57
CA GLN A 181 69.47 -46.57 -24.12
C GLN A 181 70.16 -46.69 -25.49
N VAL A 182 70.31 -45.60 -26.23
CA VAL A 182 70.89 -45.58 -27.59
C VAL A 182 72.43 -45.51 -27.61
N LYS A 183 73.13 -45.43 -26.47
CA LYS A 183 74.58 -45.69 -26.49
C LYS A 183 74.81 -47.18 -26.78
N PRO A 184 75.35 -47.55 -27.95
CA PRO A 184 75.78 -48.92 -28.17
C PRO A 184 76.88 -49.19 -27.16
N ALA A 185 76.84 -50.37 -26.54
CA ALA A 185 78.06 -51.00 -26.05
C ALA A 185 78.99 -51.15 -27.27
N GLU A 186 79.86 -50.16 -27.47
CA GLU A 186 81.01 -50.27 -28.35
C GLU A 186 81.91 -51.38 -27.80
N GLU A 187 82.33 -52.23 -28.73
CA GLU A 187 83.07 -53.49 -28.62
C GLU A 187 84.40 -53.41 -27.86
#